data_AF-A0A8C5NWA6-F1
#
_entry.id   AF-A0A8C5NWA6-F1
#
_cell.length_a   1.000
_cell.length_b   1.000
_cell.length_c   1.000
_cell.angle_alpha   90.00
_cell.angle_beta   90.00
_cell.angle_gamma   90.00
#
_symmetry.space_group_name_H-M   'P 1'
#
loop_
_entity.id
_entity.type
_entity.pdbx_description
1 polymer ?
#
loop_
_entity_poly.entity_id
_entity_poly.type
_entity_poly.pdbx_seq_one_letter_code
_entity_poly.pdbx_strand_id
1 'polypeptide(L)'
;DACCPLRLEKGFILDGVAVSTVARAYGHSRPKLWSAIPPYNAQQDYHTRRYFQSHVVPPVLRKTYQDHGGTGRDGWIVDYFHIFGQGQRYLNRRNWAGAGHSLQQVTGHDHYNTNLRPITMGLNGRFGYRRNTPALRQHTSAFGEVTPFPLF
;
A
#
# COMPACT_ATOMS: atom_id res chain seq x y z
N ASP A 1 -0.16 1.96 -34.98
CA ASP A 1 0.26 2.98 -34.01
C ASP A 1 0.82 2.36 -32.74
N ALA A 2 2.12 2.11 -32.72
CA ALA A 2 2.81 1.55 -31.57
C ALA A 2 2.87 2.58 -30.44
N CYS A 3 2.17 2.30 -29.33
CA CYS A 3 2.25 3.10 -28.11
C CYS A 3 3.71 3.12 -27.63
N CYS A 4 4.36 4.28 -27.71
CA CYS A 4 5.74 4.48 -27.28
C CYS A 4 5.95 3.96 -25.84
N PRO A 5 7.00 3.15 -25.56
CA PRO A 5 7.27 2.61 -24.22
C PRO A 5 7.30 3.69 -23.13
N LEU A 6 7.78 4.89 -23.49
CA LEU A 6 7.82 6.07 -22.63
C LEU A 6 6.43 6.54 -22.15
N ARG A 7 5.38 6.30 -22.95
CA ARG A 7 3.99 6.66 -22.60
C ARG A 7 3.39 5.67 -21.59
N LEU A 8 3.80 4.41 -21.67
CA LEU A 8 3.40 3.36 -20.73
C LEU A 8 4.18 3.48 -19.41
N GLU A 9 5.46 3.87 -19.46
CA GLU A 9 6.26 4.19 -18.27
C GLU A 9 5.72 5.43 -17.53
N LYS A 10 5.24 6.45 -18.26
CA LYS A 10 4.56 7.62 -17.66
C LYS A 10 3.18 7.32 -17.07
N GLY A 11 2.55 6.21 -17.47
CA GLY A 11 1.30 5.74 -16.89
C GLY A 11 1.48 5.06 -15.53
N PHE A 12 2.70 4.63 -15.20
CA PHE A 12 3.04 4.10 -13.90
C PHE A 12 3.36 5.25 -12.94
N ILE A 13 2.33 5.71 -12.24
CA ILE A 13 2.51 6.62 -11.11
C ILE A 13 2.95 5.77 -9.93
N LEU A 14 4.25 5.78 -9.62
CA LEU A 14 4.72 5.24 -8.36
C LEU A 14 4.14 6.13 -7.26
N ASP A 15 3.13 5.62 -6.56
CA ASP A 15 2.44 6.28 -5.44
C ASP A 15 3.34 6.49 -4.20
N GLY A 16 4.66 6.30 -4.36
CA GLY A 16 5.67 6.70 -3.40
C GLY A 16 6.03 8.19 -3.46
N VAL A 17 5.85 8.90 -4.59
CA VAL A 17 6.30 10.31 -4.71
C VAL A 17 5.46 11.23 -3.82
N ALA A 18 4.14 11.07 -3.82
CA ALA A 18 3.25 11.87 -2.98
C ALA A 18 3.49 11.58 -1.49
N VAL A 19 3.53 10.30 -1.11
CA VAL A 19 3.83 9.87 0.26
C VAL A 19 5.22 10.38 0.69
N SER A 20 6.24 10.25 -0.16
CA SER A 20 7.60 10.75 0.10
C SER A 20 7.65 12.27 0.22
N THR A 21 6.86 13.00 -0.56
CA THR A 21 6.81 14.46 -0.49
C THR A 21 6.21 14.91 0.84
N VAL A 22 5.09 14.30 1.24
CA VAL A 22 4.46 14.56 2.55
C VAL A 22 5.41 14.14 3.68
N ALA A 23 6.00 12.95 3.61
CA ALA A 23 6.95 12.44 4.60
C ALA A 23 8.17 13.37 4.74
N ARG A 24 8.72 13.89 3.63
CA ARG A 24 9.85 14.83 3.65
C ARG A 24 9.47 16.14 4.33
N ALA A 25 8.27 16.67 4.06
CA ALA A 25 7.78 17.89 4.72
C ALA A 25 7.71 17.72 6.25
N TYR A 26 7.13 16.60 6.71
CA TYR A 26 7.11 16.25 8.14
C TYR A 26 8.49 15.84 8.69
N GLY A 27 9.40 15.41 7.82
CA GLY A 27 10.81 15.13 8.10
C GLY A 27 11.63 16.37 8.45
N HIS A 28 11.20 17.57 8.03
CA HIS A 28 11.85 18.84 8.39
C HIS A 28 11.11 19.66 9.45
N SER A 29 9.80 19.44 9.64
CA SER A 29 9.04 20.12 10.68
C SER A 29 9.17 19.45 12.06
N ARG A 30 9.00 20.23 13.12
CA ARG A 30 8.85 19.75 14.50
C ARG A 30 7.57 20.36 15.08
N PRO A 31 6.77 19.61 15.86
CA PRO A 31 6.95 18.20 16.22
C PRO A 31 6.70 17.21 15.05
N LYS A 32 7.18 15.97 15.20
CA LYS A 32 7.00 14.88 14.21
C LYS A 32 5.61 14.27 14.34
N LEU A 33 4.62 14.92 13.72
CA LEU A 33 3.21 14.56 13.88
C LEU A 33 2.68 13.61 12.78
N TRP A 34 3.47 13.33 11.75
CA TRP A 34 3.04 12.47 10.66
C TRP A 34 4.21 11.66 10.11
N SER A 35 3.91 10.43 9.69
CA SER A 35 4.85 9.49 9.11
C SER A 35 4.15 8.75 7.96
N ALA A 36 4.94 8.17 7.04
CA ALA A 36 4.37 7.39 5.94
C ALA A 36 3.57 6.19 6.43
N ILE A 37 3.93 5.63 7.59
CA ILE A 37 3.23 4.53 8.24
C ILE A 37 2.51 5.11 9.47
N PRO A 38 1.17 5.04 9.52
CA PRO A 38 0.42 5.51 10.68
C PRO A 38 0.76 4.65 11.92
N PRO A 39 0.73 5.23 13.13
CA PRO A 39 0.87 4.47 14.36
C PRO A 39 -0.27 3.44 14.44
N TYR A 40 0.08 2.22 14.84
CA TYR A 40 -0.91 1.15 14.98
C TYR A 40 -1.81 1.39 16.19
N ASN A 41 -3.14 1.40 15.97
CA ASN A 41 -4.15 1.40 17.01
C ASN A 41 -4.93 0.07 16.97
N ALA A 42 -4.69 -0.77 17.98
CA ALA A 42 -5.32 -2.07 18.09
C ALA A 42 -6.84 -2.00 18.27
N GLN A 43 -7.41 -0.94 18.84
CA GLN A 43 -8.87 -0.81 19.00
C GLN A 43 -9.59 -0.50 17.67
N GLN A 44 -8.86 0.02 16.68
CA GLN A 44 -9.39 0.31 15.34
C GLN A 44 -9.20 -0.85 14.34
N ASP A 45 -8.41 -1.85 14.72
CA ASP A 45 -8.15 -3.01 13.87
C ASP A 45 -9.38 -3.96 13.84
N TYR A 46 -9.82 -4.30 12.64
CA TYR A 46 -10.94 -5.22 12.43
C TYR A 46 -10.67 -6.61 13.00
N HIS A 47 -9.43 -7.10 12.92
CA HIS A 47 -9.06 -8.45 13.33
C HIS A 47 -8.99 -8.62 14.85
N THR A 48 -8.74 -7.54 15.58
CA THR A 48 -8.68 -7.52 17.05
C THR A 48 -10.02 -7.12 17.68
N ARG A 49 -11.01 -6.68 16.87
CA ARG A 49 -12.30 -6.16 17.34
C ARG A 49 -12.99 -7.05 18.36
N ARG A 50 -12.97 -8.38 18.17
CA ARG A 50 -13.58 -9.35 19.09
C ARG A 50 -12.96 -9.31 20.49
N TYR A 51 -11.64 -9.13 20.58
CA TYR A 51 -10.93 -9.02 21.86
C TYR A 51 -11.41 -7.78 22.64
N PHE A 52 -11.46 -6.62 21.98
CA PHE A 52 -11.89 -5.38 22.62
C PHE A 52 -13.38 -5.33 22.99
N GLN A 53 -14.21 -6.15 22.32
CA GLN A 53 -15.62 -6.32 22.64
C GLN A 53 -15.90 -7.36 23.73
N SER A 54 -14.90 -8.15 24.14
CA SER A 54 -15.06 -9.16 25.19
C SER A 54 -15.44 -8.52 26.52
N HIS A 55 -16.21 -9.21 27.38
CA HIS A 55 -16.73 -8.60 28.60
C HIS A 55 -15.65 -8.14 29.61
N VAL A 56 -14.43 -8.68 29.51
CA VAL A 56 -13.32 -8.37 30.42
C VAL A 56 -12.59 -7.08 30.07
N VAL A 57 -12.58 -6.68 28.79
CA VAL A 57 -11.74 -5.57 28.31
C VAL A 57 -12.35 -4.19 28.58
N PRO A 58 -13.65 -3.90 28.34
CA PRO A 58 -14.23 -2.59 28.56
C PRO A 58 -14.07 -2.04 29.99
N PRO A 59 -14.22 -2.82 31.08
CA PRO A 59 -13.94 -2.34 32.43
C PRO A 59 -12.49 -1.88 32.62
N VAL A 60 -11.53 -2.57 32.00
CA VAL A 60 -10.10 -2.20 32.04
C VAL A 60 -9.88 -0.90 31.27
N LEU A 61 -10.44 -0.79 30.06
CA LEU A 61 -10.32 0.41 29.24
C LEU A 61 -10.89 1.65 29.95
N ARG A 62 -12.02 1.53 30.65
CA ARG A 62 -12.59 2.62 31.45
C ARG A 62 -11.65 3.05 32.59
N LYS A 63 -11.05 2.08 33.30
CA LYS A 63 -10.08 2.36 34.38
C LYS A 63 -8.82 3.06 33.88
N THR A 64 -8.38 2.74 32.66
CA THR A 64 -7.19 3.33 32.04
C THR A 64 -7.49 4.54 31.16
N TYR A 65 -8.75 5.01 31.09
CA TYR A 65 -9.19 6.11 30.23
C TYR A 65 -8.88 5.88 28.73
N GLN A 66 -9.07 4.63 28.27
CA GLN A 66 -8.83 4.19 26.89
C GLN A 66 -10.11 3.66 26.22
N ASP A 67 -11.28 3.94 26.78
CA ASP A 67 -12.58 3.44 26.33
C ASP A 67 -13.19 4.22 25.15
N HIS A 68 -12.52 5.29 24.70
CA HIS A 68 -12.94 6.15 23.59
C HIS A 68 -12.22 5.82 22.28
N GLY A 69 -12.02 4.54 21.98
CA GLY A 69 -11.32 4.07 20.76
C GLY A 69 -9.79 4.03 20.86
N GLY A 70 -9.24 4.36 22.03
CA GLY A 70 -7.81 4.34 22.32
C GLY A 70 -6.98 5.28 21.44
N THR A 71 -5.68 5.29 21.68
CA THR A 71 -4.72 6.01 20.83
C THR A 71 -3.63 5.07 20.37
N GLY A 72 -3.04 5.34 19.21
CA GLY A 72 -1.79 4.74 18.78
C GLY A 72 -0.66 5.04 19.77
N ARG A 73 0.45 4.31 19.60
CA ARG A 73 1.66 4.44 20.45
C ARG A 73 2.14 5.87 20.61
N ASP A 74 2.03 6.68 19.55
CA ASP A 74 2.56 8.05 19.50
C ASP A 74 1.56 9.10 20.01
N GLY A 75 0.40 8.65 20.51
CA GLY A 75 -0.61 9.48 21.18
C GLY A 75 -1.64 10.10 20.24
N TRP A 76 -2.72 10.61 20.85
CA TRP A 76 -3.92 11.10 20.15
C TRP A 76 -3.63 12.20 19.11
N ILE A 77 -2.62 13.04 19.34
CA ILE A 77 -2.29 14.13 18.42
C ILE A 77 -1.70 13.59 17.12
N VAL A 78 -0.91 12.52 17.17
CA VAL A 78 -0.35 11.87 15.97
C VAL A 78 -1.44 11.14 15.23
N ASP A 79 -2.34 10.44 15.93
CA ASP A 79 -3.52 9.81 15.33
C ASP A 79 -4.39 10.84 14.60
N TYR A 80 -4.63 12.01 15.22
CA TYR A 80 -5.39 13.10 14.62
C TYR A 80 -4.76 13.53 13.27
N PHE A 81 -3.44 13.68 13.20
CA PHE A 81 -2.77 14.05 11.95
C PHE A 81 -2.82 12.95 10.88
N HIS A 82 -2.87 11.68 11.27
CA HIS A 82 -3.05 10.55 10.35
C HIS A 82 -4.50 10.31 9.92
N ILE A 83 -5.47 11.02 10.49
CA ILE A 83 -6.89 10.95 10.07
C ILE A 83 -7.30 12.26 9.38
N PHE A 84 -6.98 13.40 9.98
CA PHE A 84 -7.47 14.73 9.61
C PHE A 84 -6.36 15.70 9.16
N GLY A 85 -5.09 15.32 9.30
CA GLY A 85 -3.96 16.17 8.92
C GLY A 85 -3.95 16.50 7.42
N GLN A 86 -3.39 17.64 7.05
CA GLN A 86 -3.42 18.12 5.66
C GLN A 86 -2.71 17.16 4.70
N GLY A 87 -1.59 16.57 5.13
CA GLY A 87 -0.90 15.52 4.38
C GLY A 87 -1.80 14.31 4.13
N GLN A 88 -2.49 13.84 5.17
CA GLN A 88 -3.43 12.74 5.03
C GLN A 88 -4.62 13.08 4.12
N ARG A 89 -5.23 14.27 4.27
CA ARG A 89 -6.36 14.70 3.44
C ARG A 89 -5.99 14.76 1.96
N TYR A 90 -4.77 15.20 1.66
CA TYR A 90 -4.23 15.19 0.30
C TYR A 90 -4.12 13.76 -0.24
N LEU A 91 -3.55 12.84 0.55
CA LEU A 91 -3.44 11.43 0.16
C LEU A 91 -4.82 10.79 -0.02
N ASN A 92 -5.75 10.97 0.93
CA ASN A 92 -7.12 10.43 0.84
C ASN A 92 -7.84 10.92 -0.43
N ARG A 93 -7.71 12.21 -0.77
CA ARG A 93 -8.30 12.76 -2.01
C ARG A 93 -7.71 12.13 -3.27
N ARG A 94 -6.39 11.88 -3.28
CA ARG A 94 -5.74 11.15 -4.39
C ARG A 94 -6.24 9.71 -4.46
N ASN A 95 -6.37 9.03 -3.32
CA ASN A 95 -6.84 7.66 -3.25
C ASN A 95 -8.29 7.57 -3.77
N TRP A 96 -9.17 8.49 -3.36
CA TRP A 96 -10.54 8.57 -3.87
C TRP A 96 -10.63 8.88 -5.36
N ALA A 97 -9.65 9.58 -5.92
CA ALA A 97 -9.53 9.82 -7.36
C ALA A 97 -8.91 8.62 -8.12
N GLY A 98 -8.72 7.47 -7.46
CA GLY A 98 -8.17 6.24 -8.06
C GLY A 98 -6.65 6.17 -8.08
N ALA A 99 -5.93 7.13 -7.48
CA ALA A 99 -4.47 7.20 -7.53
C ALA A 99 -3.74 6.47 -6.40
N GLY A 100 -4.45 5.96 -5.39
CA GLY A 100 -3.79 5.33 -4.22
C GLY A 100 -4.57 4.18 -3.61
N HIS A 101 -4.97 3.26 -4.49
CA HIS A 101 -5.43 1.95 -4.07
C HIS A 101 -5.20 0.94 -5.20
N SER A 102 -3.97 0.43 -5.32
CA SER A 102 -3.76 -0.75 -6.16
C SER A 102 -4.39 -1.95 -5.45
N LEU A 103 -5.57 -2.36 -5.90
CA LEU A 103 -6.23 -3.58 -5.40
C LEU A 103 -5.28 -4.79 -5.54
N GLN A 104 -4.49 -4.82 -6.61
CA GLN A 104 -3.42 -5.80 -6.83
C GLN A 104 -2.37 -5.82 -5.71
N GLN A 105 -2.03 -4.66 -5.14
CA GLN A 105 -1.06 -4.57 -4.05
C GLN A 105 -1.68 -4.94 -2.69
N VAL A 106 -2.94 -4.54 -2.45
CA VAL A 106 -3.62 -4.74 -1.16
C VAL A 106 -4.11 -6.17 -0.97
N THR A 107 -4.66 -6.80 -2.02
CA THR A 107 -5.08 -8.21 -1.95
C THR A 107 -3.89 -9.19 -2.06
N GLY A 108 -2.67 -8.67 -2.22
CA GLY A 108 -1.46 -9.49 -2.27
C GLY A 108 -1.51 -10.60 -3.32
N HIS A 109 -0.95 -11.76 -2.97
CA HIS A 109 -0.91 -12.94 -3.85
C HIS A 109 -2.30 -13.42 -4.28
N ASP A 110 -3.34 -13.19 -3.47
CA ASP A 110 -4.71 -13.64 -3.77
C ASP A 110 -5.33 -12.90 -4.96
N HIS A 111 -4.94 -11.63 -5.20
CA HIS A 111 -5.38 -10.92 -6.40
C HIS A 111 -4.74 -11.49 -7.68
N TYR A 112 -3.49 -11.93 -7.56
CA TYR A 112 -2.68 -12.32 -8.71
C TYR A 112 -3.23 -13.59 -9.38
N ASN A 113 -3.81 -14.50 -8.59
CA ASN A 113 -4.31 -15.79 -9.09
C ASN A 113 -5.81 -15.79 -9.42
N THR A 114 -6.56 -14.75 -9.07
CA THR A 114 -8.02 -14.78 -9.19
C THR A 114 -8.53 -14.50 -10.59
N ASN A 115 -7.81 -13.73 -11.42
CA ASN A 115 -8.20 -13.41 -12.81
C ASN A 115 -7.01 -12.98 -13.69
N LEU A 116 -6.08 -13.90 -13.97
CA LEU A 116 -4.93 -13.62 -14.84
C LEU A 116 -5.39 -13.27 -16.26
N ARG A 117 -5.35 -11.98 -16.62
CA ARG A 117 -5.57 -11.56 -18.00
C ARG A 117 -4.32 -11.86 -18.82
N PRO A 118 -4.39 -12.68 -19.88
CA PRO A 118 -3.25 -12.90 -20.75
C PRO A 118 -2.87 -11.57 -21.41
N ILE A 119 -1.66 -11.10 -21.15
CA ILE A 119 -1.06 -9.97 -21.84
C ILE A 119 -0.50 -10.49 -23.15
N THR A 120 -1.18 -10.19 -24.25
CA THR A 120 -0.88 -10.70 -25.60
C THR A 120 0.17 -9.86 -26.33
N MET A 121 0.63 -8.73 -25.77
CA MET A 121 1.61 -7.84 -26.40
C MET A 121 2.68 -7.38 -25.40
N GLY A 122 3.96 -7.68 -25.72
CA GLY A 122 5.13 -7.12 -25.04
C GLY A 122 6.16 -8.17 -24.56
N LEU A 123 7.33 -7.67 -24.13
CA LEU A 123 8.45 -8.50 -23.62
C LEU A 123 8.20 -9.06 -22.21
N ASN A 124 7.08 -8.73 -21.58
CA ASN A 124 6.76 -9.15 -20.21
C ASN A 124 6.12 -10.57 -20.15
N GLY A 125 6.08 -11.31 -21.26
CA GLY A 125 5.45 -12.63 -21.36
C GLY A 125 3.93 -12.61 -21.14
N ARG A 126 3.29 -13.79 -21.21
CA ARG A 126 1.83 -13.96 -21.15
C ARG A 126 1.18 -13.37 -19.90
N PHE A 127 1.90 -13.25 -18.79
CA PHE A 127 1.38 -12.81 -17.50
C PHE A 127 1.94 -11.45 -17.03
N GLY A 128 2.73 -10.76 -17.87
CA GLY A 128 3.17 -9.39 -17.57
C GLY A 128 4.32 -9.27 -16.58
N TYR A 129 5.03 -10.36 -16.28
CA TYR A 129 6.23 -10.32 -15.44
C TYR A 129 7.44 -9.74 -16.18
N ARG A 130 8.16 -8.82 -15.55
CA ARG A 130 9.40 -8.27 -16.09
C ARG A 130 10.60 -8.85 -15.37
N ARG A 131 11.66 -9.19 -16.10
CA ARG A 131 12.95 -9.59 -15.50
C ARG A 131 13.69 -8.35 -15.00
N ASN A 132 14.19 -8.40 -13.77
CA ASN A 132 14.91 -7.26 -13.18
C ASN A 132 16.31 -7.07 -13.78
N THR A 133 16.93 -8.14 -14.29
CA THR A 133 18.27 -8.12 -14.91
C THR A 133 18.26 -7.39 -16.26
N PRO A 134 19.08 -6.34 -16.47
CA PRO A 134 19.05 -5.52 -17.69
C PRO A 134 19.14 -6.29 -19.01
N ALA A 135 20.07 -7.24 -19.11
CA ALA A 135 20.23 -8.06 -20.32
C ALA A 135 18.97 -8.90 -20.63
N LEU A 136 18.29 -9.38 -19.59
CA LEU A 136 17.13 -10.26 -19.73
C LEU A 136 15.82 -9.51 -20.02
N ARG A 137 15.82 -8.17 -19.95
CA ARG A 137 14.65 -7.34 -20.30
C ARG A 137 14.35 -7.30 -21.79
N GLN A 138 15.27 -7.77 -22.62
CA GLN A 138 15.10 -7.89 -24.08
C GLN A 138 14.43 -9.20 -24.50
N HIS A 139 14.17 -10.11 -23.55
CA HIS A 139 13.57 -11.42 -23.80
C HIS A 139 12.23 -11.55 -23.08
N THR A 140 11.35 -12.45 -23.58
CA THR A 140 10.08 -12.76 -22.93
C THR A 140 10.28 -13.35 -21.53
N SER A 141 9.31 -13.11 -20.64
CA SER A 141 9.33 -13.71 -19.30
C SER A 141 9.21 -15.23 -19.39
N ALA A 142 10.04 -15.95 -18.62
CA ALA A 142 9.97 -17.42 -18.54
C ALA A 142 8.77 -17.92 -17.71
N PHE A 143 8.09 -17.04 -16.98
CA PHE A 143 6.94 -17.42 -16.16
C PHE A 143 5.77 -17.89 -17.02
N GLY A 144 5.43 -19.18 -16.88
CA GLY A 144 4.33 -19.82 -17.59
C GLY A 144 4.59 -20.14 -19.07
N GLU A 145 5.84 -20.03 -19.51
CA GLU A 145 6.31 -20.63 -20.77
C GLU A 145 6.97 -21.98 -20.45
N VAL A 146 6.72 -23.01 -21.26
CA VAL A 146 7.45 -24.29 -21.15
C VAL A 146 8.87 -24.03 -21.66
N THR A 147 9.77 -23.68 -20.74
CA THR A 147 11.18 -23.48 -21.09
C THR A 147 11.91 -24.82 -21.06
N PRO A 148 12.87 -25.07 -21.97
CA PRO A 148 13.72 -26.26 -21.94
C PRO A 148 14.73 -26.26 -20.78
N PHE A 149 14.78 -25.16 -20.01
CA PHE A 149 15.67 -25.03 -18.86
C PHE A 149 14.97 -25.52 -17.59
N PRO A 150 15.65 -26.31 -16.74
CA PRO A 150 15.09 -26.71 -15.46
C PRO A 150 14.83 -25.47 -14.60
N LEU A 151 13.61 -25.37 -14.07
CA LEU A 151 13.26 -24.40 -13.04
C LEU A 151 13.82 -24.93 -11.72
N PHE A 152 14.86 -24.29 -11.21
CA PHE A 152 15.42 -24.54 -9.88
C PHE A 152 14.65 -23.78 -8.81
#